data_AF-A0A934M1Z5-F1
#
_entry.id   AF-A0A934M1Z5-F1
#
_cell.length_a   1.000
_cell.length_b   1.000
_cell.length_c   1.000
_cell.angle_alpha   90.00
_cell.angle_beta   90.00
_cell.angle_gamma   90.00
#
_symmetry.space_group_name_H-M   'P 1'
#
loop_
_entity.id
_entity.type
_entity.pdbx_description
1 polymer ?
#
loop_
_entity_poly.entity_id
_entity_poly.type
_entity_poly.pdbx_seq_one_letter_code
_entity_poly.pdbx_strand_id
1 'polypeptide(L)' 'MDIKRVKEIMSSSENIEVLYNRHSVWLDGVDDKTGRVKIRILDMRENVYVPVDDLVDTRKIINIDR' A
#
# COMPACT_ATOMS: atom_id res chain seq x y z
N MET A 1 1.12 7.63 5.45
CA MET A 1 2.17 6.92 6.24
C MET A 1 3.54 7.39 5.72
N ASP A 2 4.65 6.68 5.92
CA ASP A 2 5.96 7.05 5.34
C ASP A 2 6.57 5.96 4.44
N ILE A 3 7.59 6.35 3.65
CA ILE A 3 8.27 5.46 2.69
C ILE A 3 8.96 4.29 3.37
N LYS A 4 9.54 4.50 4.55
CA LYS A 4 10.23 3.44 5.29
C LYS A 4 9.22 2.35 5.65
N ARG A 5 8.05 2.74 6.14
CA ARG A 5 6.98 1.82 6.50
C ARG A 5 6.41 1.07 5.29
N VAL A 6 6.24 1.75 4.16
CA VAL A 6 5.85 1.12 2.89
C VAL A 6 6.81 -0.02 2.52
N LYS A 7 8.12 0.22 2.60
CA LYS A 7 9.13 -0.80 2.30
C LYS A 7 9.06 -1.98 3.26
N GLU A 8 8.89 -1.73 4.55
CA GLU A 8 8.69 -2.81 5.54
C GLU A 8 7.47 -3.68 5.23
N ILE A 9 6.33 -3.07 4.86
CA ILE A 9 5.11 -3.79 4.48
C ILE A 9 5.33 -4.59 3.18
N MET A 10 6.02 -4.02 2.20
CA MET A 10 6.34 -4.70 0.94
C MET A 10 7.28 -5.90 1.13
N SER A 11 8.20 -5.83 2.10
CA SER A 11 9.12 -6.93 2.44
C SER A 11 8.59 -7.91 3.48
N SER A 12 7.42 -7.66 4.05
CA SER A 12 6.80 -8.55 5.04
C SER A 12 6.27 -9.82 4.39
N SER A 13 6.37 -10.95 5.10
CA SER A 13 5.66 -12.19 4.74
C SER A 13 4.16 -12.12 5.03
N GLU A 14 3.75 -11.18 5.88
CA GLU A 14 2.36 -11.00 6.26
C GLU A 14 1.64 -10.06 5.28
N ASN A 15 0.37 -10.34 5.03
CA ASN A 15 -0.51 -9.45 4.29
C ASN A 15 -1.06 -8.37 5.23
N ILE A 16 -0.31 -7.28 5.36
CA ILE A 16 -0.69 -6.12 6.19
C ILE A 16 -1.62 -5.23 5.39
N GLU A 17 -2.78 -4.89 5.96
CA GLU A 17 -3.78 -4.04 5.33
C GLU A 17 -3.32 -2.57 5.26
N VAL A 18 -3.43 -2.02 4.05
CA VAL A 18 -3.23 -0.60 3.78
C VAL A 18 -4.49 -0.03 3.17
N LEU A 19 -4.89 1.17 3.62
CA LEU A 19 -6.03 1.88 3.08
C LEU A 19 -5.61 3.07 2.24
N TYR A 20 -6.30 3.26 1.12
CA TYR A 20 -6.35 4.51 0.35
C TYR A 20 -7.80 4.95 0.22
N ASN A 21 -8.14 6.17 0.67
CA ASN A 21 -9.51 6.68 0.65
C ASN A 21 -10.56 5.70 1.23
N ARG A 22 -10.22 4.99 2.32
CA ARG A 22 -11.03 3.96 3.00
C ARG A 22 -11.21 2.63 2.24
N HIS A 23 -10.50 2.42 1.14
CA HIS A 23 -10.45 1.13 0.42
C HIS A 23 -9.16 0.40 0.72
N SER A 24 -9.22 -0.92 0.90
CA SER A 24 -8.03 -1.76 1.07
C SER A 24 -7.28 -1.89 -0.26
N VAL A 25 -5.97 -1.69 -0.22
CA VAL A 25 -5.10 -1.66 -1.40
C VAL A 25 -3.85 -2.49 -1.18
N TRP A 26 -3.31 -3.00 -2.28
CA TRP A 26 -1.98 -3.61 -2.29
C TRP A 26 -0.91 -2.62 -2.70
N LEU A 27 0.26 -2.74 -2.08
CA LEU A 27 1.45 -1.98 -2.43
C LEU A 27 2.27 -2.75 -3.46
N ASP A 28 2.42 -2.18 -4.65
CA ASP A 28 3.07 -2.79 -5.83
C ASP A 28 4.42 -2.16 -6.17
N GLY A 29 4.75 -1.02 -5.58
CA GLY A 29 5.98 -0.30 -5.86
C GLY A 29 6.06 1.02 -5.10
N VAL A 30 7.26 1.52 -4.90
CA VAL A 30 7.50 2.86 -4.34
C VAL A 30 8.55 3.59 -5.19
N ASP A 31 8.28 4.85 -5.49
CA ASP A 31 9.23 5.77 -6.09
C ASP A 31 9.76 6.72 -5.00
N ASP A 32 10.96 6.40 -4.51
CA ASP A 32 11.64 7.15 -3.45
C ASP A 32 11.94 8.60 -3.84
N LYS A 33 12.06 8.90 -5.15
CA LYS A 33 12.38 10.26 -5.61
C LYS A 33 11.17 11.18 -5.54
N THR A 34 9.98 10.63 -5.77
CA THR A 34 8.74 11.41 -5.83
C THR A 34 7.86 11.24 -4.59
N GLY A 35 8.18 10.30 -3.70
CA GLY A 35 7.36 9.98 -2.53
C GLY A 35 6.01 9.38 -2.89
N ARG A 36 5.93 8.72 -4.06
CA ARG A 36 4.70 8.12 -4.56
C ARG A 36 4.78 6.60 -4.49
N VAL A 37 3.63 5.99 -4.21
CA VAL A 37 3.48 4.54 -4.08
C VAL A 37 2.53 4.07 -5.17
N LYS A 38 2.95 3.05 -5.92
CA LYS A 38 2.08 2.34 -6.85
C LYS A 38 1.20 1.42 -6.04
N ILE A 39 -0.11 1.67 -6.09
CA ILE A 39 -1.11 0.86 -5.41
C ILE A 39 -2.03 0.17 -6.41
N ARG A 40 -2.58 -0.96 -5.97
CA ARG A 40 -3.65 -1.69 -6.65
C ARG A 40 -4.86 -1.74 -5.74
N ILE A 41 -5.97 -1.20 -6.18
CA ILE A 41 -7.24 -1.24 -5.42
C ILE A 41 -7.88 -2.59 -5.69
N LEU A 42 -8.23 -3.37 -4.66
CA LEU A 42 -8.76 -4.73 -4.82
C LEU A 42 -9.98 -4.80 -5.76
N ASP A 43 -10.84 -3.79 -5.70
CA ASP A 43 -12.07 -3.73 -6.49
C ASP A 43 -11.87 -3.15 -7.90
N MET A 44 -10.68 -2.64 -8.23
CA MET A 44 -10.40 -1.97 -9.50
C MET A 44 -9.20 -2.63 -10.20
N ARG A 45 -9.33 -2.98 -11.48
CA ARG A 45 -8.23 -3.58 -12.27
C ARG A 45 -7.12 -2.59 -12.65
N GLU A 46 -7.03 -1.46 -11.97
CA GLU A 46 -6.11 -0.37 -12.29
C GLU A 46 -5.07 -0.19 -11.19
N ASN A 47 -3.85 0.15 -11.62
CA ASN A 47 -2.78 0.58 -10.72
C ASN A 47 -2.66 2.09 -10.80
N VAL A 48 -2.57 2.74 -9.64
CA VAL A 48 -2.44 4.20 -9.56
C VAL A 48 -1.24 4.54 -8.68
N TYR A 49 -0.52 5.61 -9.04
CA TYR A 49 0.49 6.18 -8.15
C TYR A 49 -0.17 7.21 -7.25
N VAL A 50 -0.01 7.09 -5.94
CA VAL A 50 -0.54 8.04 -4.94
C VAL A 50 0.56 8.52 -4.01
N PRO A 51 0.47 9.74 -3.44
CA PRO A 51 1.36 10.17 -2.36
C PRO A 51 1.37 9.16 -1.19
N VAL A 52 2.55 8.91 -0.61
CA VAL A 52 2.67 8.01 0.54
C VAL A 52 1.87 8.50 1.76
N ASP A 53 1.69 9.81 1.87
CA ASP A 53 0.96 10.44 2.96
C ASP A 53 -0.54 10.11 2.92
N ASP A 54 -1.09 9.82 1.74
CA ASP A 54 -2.50 9.45 1.55
C ASP A 54 -2.82 8.00 1.97
N LEU A 55 -1.78 7.21 2.27
CA LEU A 55 -1.92 5.82 2.68
C LEU A 55 -1.96 5.66 4.19
N VAL A 56 -2.83 4.77 4.67
CA VAL A 56 -2.99 4.46 6.10
C VAL A 56 -2.61 3.01 6.35
N ASP A 57 -1.59 2.77 7.18
CA ASP A 57 -1.27 1.45 7.72
C ASP A 57 -2.20 1.17 8.91
N THR A 58 -3.08 0.18 8.78
CA THR A 58 -4.00 -0.21 9.86
C THR A 58 -3.35 -1.14 10.89
N ARG A 59 -2.15 -1.66 10.58
CA ARG A 59 -1.43 -2.73 11.30
C ARG A 59 -2.20 -4.05 11.40
N LYS A 60 -3.34 -4.16 10.72
CA LYS A 60 -4.15 -5.37 10.70
C LYS A 60 -3.57 -6.35 9.68
N ILE A 61 -3.38 -7.59 10.09
CA ILE A 61 -3.07 -8.69 9.16
C ILE A 61 -4.39 -9.17 8.57
N ILE A 62 -4.43 -9.32 7.24
CA ILE A 62 -5.60 -9.77 6.49
C ILE A 62 -5.27 -11.05 5.71
N ASN A 63 -6.19 -11.99 5.69
CA ASN A 63 -6.02 -13.25 4.95
C ASN A 63 -6.66 -13.12 3.56
N ILE A 64 -6.09 -12.24 2.73
CA ILE A 64 -6.50 -12.03 1.34
C ILE A 64 -5.27 -12.26 0.47
N ASP A 65 -5.44 -12.92 -0.67
CA ASP A 65 -4.35 -13.16 -1.62
C ASP A 65 -3.90 -11.83 -2.28
N ARG A 66 -2.58 -11.69 -2.43
CA ARG A 66 -1.92 -10.46 -2.87
C ARG A 66 -1.65 -10.43 -4.37
#